data_AF-A0A2B0VY42-F1
#
_entry.id   AF-A0A2B0VY42-F1
#
_cell.length_a   1.000
_cell.length_b   1.000
_cell.length_c   1.000
_cell.angle_alpha   90.00
_cell.angle_beta   90.00
_cell.angle_gamma   90.00
#
_symmetry.space_group_name_H-M   'P 1'
#
loop_
_entity.id
_entity.type
_entity.pdbx_description
1 polymer ?
#
loop_
_entity_poly.entity_id
_entity_poly.type
_entity_poly.pdbx_seq_one_letter_code
_entity_poly.pdbx_strand_id
1 'polypeptide(L)' 'SFKKYKNGSHTSYKSKKDLIQGFYANYERLIIGKKVVHIQSIGEVKTSQQLPRNKKTSNPRVTFDGRHWWISVG' A
#
# COMPACT_ATOMS: atom_id res chain seq x y z
N SER A 1 6.42 -20.10 13.56
CA SER A 1 5.16 -20.53 14.19
C SER A 1 4.34 -19.29 14.55
N PHE A 2 3.09 -19.20 14.05
CA PHE A 2 2.16 -18.05 14.19
C PHE A 2 1.74 -17.72 15.63
N LYS A 3 2.31 -18.42 16.63
CA LYS A 3 2.03 -18.25 18.06
C LYS A 3 2.44 -16.90 18.67
N LYS A 4 3.24 -16.07 17.97
CA LYS A 4 3.73 -14.79 18.51
C LYS A 4 2.71 -13.65 18.43
N TYR A 5 1.67 -13.79 17.62
CA TYR A 5 0.60 -12.80 17.47
C TYR A 5 -0.70 -13.47 17.87
N LYS A 6 -1.39 -12.94 18.89
CA LYS A 6 -2.67 -13.48 19.39
C LYS A 6 -3.75 -13.63 18.29
N ASN A 7 -3.54 -13.00 17.13
CA ASN A 7 -4.44 -13.01 15.97
C ASN A 7 -3.82 -13.69 14.73
N GLY A 8 -2.78 -14.51 14.90
CA GLY A 8 -1.96 -15.06 13.81
C GLY A 8 -2.67 -15.96 12.79
N SER A 9 -3.94 -16.31 13.02
CA SER A 9 -4.80 -17.09 12.12
C SER A 9 -6.00 -16.32 11.56
N HIS A 10 -6.19 -15.05 11.94
CA HIS A 10 -7.30 -14.23 11.44
C HIS A 10 -6.83 -13.35 10.28
N THR A 11 -7.32 -13.64 9.07
CA THR A 11 -7.32 -12.68 7.97
C THR A 11 -8.48 -11.71 8.17
N SER A 12 -8.18 -10.46 8.48
CA SER A 12 -9.20 -9.41 8.53
C SER A 12 -9.57 -9.00 7.11
N TYR A 13 -10.65 -9.55 6.59
CA TYR A 13 -11.21 -9.13 5.31
C TYR A 13 -11.89 -7.77 5.47
N LYS A 14 -11.76 -6.92 4.45
CA LYS A 14 -12.42 -5.61 4.40
C LYS A 14 -13.94 -5.82 4.41
N SER A 15 -14.63 -5.09 5.28
CA SER A 15 -16.10 -5.11 5.32
C SER A 15 -16.66 -4.10 4.33
N LYS A 16 -17.88 -4.31 3.83
CA LYS A 16 -18.58 -3.27 3.03
C LYS A 16 -18.84 -1.98 3.82
N LYS A 17 -18.79 -2.04 5.15
CA LYS A 17 -18.96 -0.89 6.05
C LYS A 17 -17.67 -0.10 6.23
N ASP A 18 -16.53 -0.60 5.74
CA ASP A 18 -15.27 0.10 5.82
C ASP A 18 -15.34 1.37 4.98
N LEU A 19 -15.31 2.52 5.64
CA LEU A 19 -15.38 3.82 4.99
C LEU A 19 -14.19 4.07 4.05
N ILE A 20 -13.01 3.53 4.41
CA ILE A 20 -11.76 3.75 3.68
C ILE A 20 -11.64 2.71 2.57
N GLN A 21 -11.77 3.18 1.33
CA GLN A 21 -11.42 2.43 0.14
C GLN A 21 -9.90 2.37 0.01
N GLY A 22 -9.38 1.19 -0.30
CA GLY A 22 -7.95 1.01 -0.42
C GLY A 22 -7.58 -0.44 -0.66
N PHE A 23 -6.39 -0.65 -1.18
CA PHE A 23 -5.88 -1.98 -1.53
C PHE A 23 -4.40 -2.08 -1.19
N TYR A 24 -3.95 -3.33 -1.06
CA TYR A 24 -2.55 -3.64 -0.87
C TYR A 24 -1.82 -3.60 -2.21
N ALA A 25 -0.67 -2.92 -2.24
CA ALA A 25 0.25 -2.99 -3.36
C ALA A 25 1.34 -4.03 -3.04
N ASN A 26 1.71 -4.86 -4.01
CA ASN A 26 2.79 -5.81 -3.79
C ASN A 26 4.14 -5.08 -3.71
N TYR A 27 4.83 -5.16 -2.57
CA TYR A 27 6.13 -4.48 -2.38
C TYR A 27 7.24 -5.00 -3.29
N GLU A 28 7.20 -6.27 -3.72
CA GLU A 28 8.29 -6.88 -4.51
C GLU A 28 8.36 -6.32 -5.92
N ARG A 29 7.23 -5.84 -6.42
CA ARG A 29 7.07 -5.32 -7.78
C ARG A 29 6.75 -3.82 -7.80
N LEU A 30 6.78 -3.18 -6.65
CA LEU A 30 6.59 -1.74 -6.53
C LEU A 30 7.91 -1.04 -6.86
N ILE A 31 7.91 -0.25 -7.94
CA ILE A 31 9.10 0.49 -8.38
C ILE A 31 8.87 1.97 -8.10
N ILE A 32 9.72 2.57 -7.28
CA ILE A 32 9.69 4.00 -6.98
C ILE A 32 10.65 4.73 -7.92
N GLY A 33 10.09 5.52 -8.82
CA GLY A 33 10.80 6.45 -9.69
C GLY A 33 10.87 7.86 -9.11
N LYS A 34 11.22 8.82 -9.97
CA LYS A 34 11.23 10.25 -9.63
C LYS A 34 9.83 10.82 -9.77
N LYS A 35 9.16 11.12 -8.65
CA LYS A 35 7.74 11.55 -8.58
C LYS A 35 6.77 10.63 -9.31
N VAL A 36 7.13 9.37 -9.48
CA VAL A 36 6.33 8.34 -10.15
C VAL A 36 6.47 7.04 -9.39
N VAL A 37 5.40 6.27 -9.31
CA VAL A 37 5.37 4.93 -8.73
C VAL A 37 4.75 3.97 -9.72
N HIS A 38 5.41 2.86 -9.98
CA HIS A 38 4.83 1.77 -10.74
C HIS A 38 4.17 0.76 -9.81
N ILE A 39 2.89 0.51 -10.02
CA ILE A 39 2.08 -0.45 -9.27
C ILE A 39 1.61 -1.53 -10.24
N GLN A 40 1.92 -2.80 -9.95
CA GLN A 40 1.72 -3.93 -10.88
C GLN A 40 0.34 -3.99 -11.58
N SER A 41 -0.75 -3.63 -10.89
CA SER A 41 -2.11 -3.71 -11.45
C SER A 41 -2.67 -2.38 -11.97
N ILE A 42 -2.00 -1.26 -11.71
CA ILE A 42 -2.46 0.10 -12.09
C ILE A 42 -1.56 0.71 -13.16
N GLY A 43 -0.27 0.37 -13.16
CA GLY A 43 0.74 0.97 -14.01
C GLY A 43 1.48 2.11 -13.30
N GLU A 44 1.99 3.05 -14.08
CA GLU A 44 2.71 4.23 -13.58
C GLU A 44 1.74 5.31 -13.09
N VAL A 45 1.97 5.76 -11.85
CA VAL A 45 1.19 6.80 -11.19
C VAL A 45 2.11 7.94 -10.81
N LYS A 46 1.76 9.16 -11.24
CA LYS A 46 2.46 10.38 -10.82
C LYS A 46 2.11 10.71 -9.38
N THR A 47 3.12 10.94 -8.56
CA THR A 47 2.94 11.35 -7.16
C THR A 47 3.22 12.84 -7.00
N SER A 48 2.41 13.51 -6.18
CA SER A 48 2.65 14.91 -5.82
C SER A 48 3.94 15.06 -5.01
N GLN A 49 4.19 14.12 -4.10
CA GLN A 49 5.38 14.07 -3.25
C GLN A 49 6.33 12.94 -3.67
N GLN A 50 7.64 13.15 -3.49
CA GLN A 50 8.65 12.13 -3.77
C GLN A 50 8.67 11.10 -2.64
N LEU A 51 8.48 9.82 -2.99
CA LEU A 51 8.63 8.71 -2.04
C LEU A 51 10.11 8.38 -1.78
N PRO A 52 10.44 7.83 -0.59
CA PRO A 52 11.81 7.44 -0.25
C PRO A 52 12.29 6.31 -1.17
N ARG A 53 13.36 6.58 -1.93
CA ARG A 53 13.87 5.66 -2.97
C ARG A 53 14.93 4.68 -2.47
N ASN A 54 15.65 5.03 -1.40
CA ASN A 54 16.77 4.23 -0.87
C ASN A 54 16.37 3.22 0.22
N LYS A 55 15.08 3.01 0.45
CA LYS A 55 14.59 2.05 1.46
C LYS A 55 13.69 1.02 0.80
N LYS A 56 13.83 -0.24 1.22
CA LYS A 56 12.85 -1.28 0.90
C LYS A 56 11.52 -0.83 1.49
N THR A 57 10.50 -0.77 0.65
CA THR A 57 9.14 -0.47 1.10
C THR A 57 8.58 -1.68 1.82
N SER A 58 8.28 -1.55 3.09
CA SER A 58 7.47 -2.51 3.84
C SER A 58 5.99 -2.20 3.64
N ASN A 59 5.18 -3.25 3.54
CA ASN A 59 3.71 -3.20 3.56
C ASN A 59 3.07 -1.99 2.81
N PRO A 60 3.28 -1.84 1.49
CA PRO A 60 2.73 -0.70 0.79
C PRO A 60 1.21 -0.79 0.66
N ARG A 61 0.52 0.28 1.06
CA ARG A 61 -0.95 0.36 1.05
C ARG A 61 -1.36 1.61 0.30
N VAL A 62 -2.31 1.43 -0.60
CA VAL A 62 -2.96 2.54 -1.31
C VAL A 62 -4.33 2.77 -0.67
N THR A 63 -4.60 4.00 -0.23
CA THR A 63 -5.85 4.37 0.44
C THR A 63 -6.46 5.61 -0.21
N PHE A 64 -7.78 5.70 -0.16
CA PHE A 64 -8.55 6.83 -0.64
C PHE A 64 -9.26 7.49 0.54
N ASP A 65 -9.04 8.79 0.71
CA ASP A 65 -9.63 9.58 1.79
C ASP A 65 -10.98 10.22 1.42
N GLY A 66 -11.47 10.00 0.19
CA GLY A 66 -12.65 10.64 -0.37
C GLY A 66 -12.34 11.73 -1.40
N ARG A 67 -11.10 12.21 -1.48
CA ARG A 67 -10.65 13.24 -2.42
C ARG A 67 -9.34 12.89 -3.13
N HIS A 68 -8.39 12.32 -2.41
CA HIS A 68 -7.06 11.99 -2.90
C HIS A 68 -6.70 10.54 -2.62
N TRP A 69 -5.86 9.99 -3.50
CA TRP A 69 -5.24 8.69 -3.31
C TRP A 69 -3.88 8.86 -2.65
N TRP A 70 -3.67 8.10 -1.58
CA TRP A 70 -2.45 8.08 -0.79
C TRP A 70 -1.77 6.73 -0.93
N ILE A 71 -0.43 6.73 -0.87
CA ILE A 71 0.35 5.51 -0.77
C ILE A 71 1.25 5.58 0.46
N SER A 72 1.06 4.62 1.36
CA SER A 72 1.92 4.41 2.52
C SER A 72 2.92 3.31 2.18
N VAL A 73 4.18 3.47 2.56
CA VAL A 73 5.30 2.55 2.20
C VAL A 73 6.14 2.14 3.43
N GLY A 74 5.51 2.02 4.60
CA GLY A 74 6.14 1.78 5.91
C GLY A 74 5.78 0.44 6.53
#